data_AF-A0A2G0E6X9-F1
#
_entry.id   AF-A0A2G0E6X9-F1
#
_cell.length_a   1.000
_cell.length_b   1.000
_cell.length_c   1.000
_cell.angle_alpha   90.00
_cell.angle_beta   90.00
_cell.angle_gamma   90.00
#
_symmetry.space_group_name_H-M   'P 1'
#
loop_
_entity.id
_entity.type
_entity.pdbx_description
1 polymer ?
#
loop_
_entity_poly.entity_id
_entity_poly.type
_entity_poly.pdbx_seq_one_letter_code
_entity_poly.pdbx_strand_id
1 'polypeptide(L)'
;VSTVERNLKSGVAAKERKVAFATTPKTGEEHMSFYDETEVNIKKVEGEDLYKAIKAAIADLHEDYRENAKIMMKYADYLNIIETLANGSATLYTAQPEQILGKPVIFTDAAVTPVIGDFSYSHFNYDIGATYEQDKDVKTGVNLFVVTAWFDHQIKLASAFRLATIKKA
;
A
#
# COMPACT_ATOMS: atom_id res chain seq x y z
N VAL A 1 -1.51 -26.71 -13.69
CA VAL A 1 -2.01 -25.51 -14.41
C VAL A 1 -2.65 -24.52 -13.43
N SER A 2 -3.68 -24.90 -12.67
CA SER A 2 -4.35 -24.01 -11.68
C SER A 2 -3.42 -23.37 -10.64
N THR A 3 -2.44 -24.10 -10.09
CA THR A 3 -1.44 -23.54 -9.17
C THR A 3 -0.56 -22.48 -9.82
N VAL A 4 -0.20 -22.66 -11.09
CA VAL A 4 0.66 -21.73 -11.85
C VAL A 4 -0.11 -20.46 -12.17
N GLU A 5 -1.36 -20.58 -12.65
CA GLU A 5 -2.22 -19.42 -12.91
C GLU A 5 -2.47 -18.59 -11.64
N ARG A 6 -2.67 -19.23 -10.49
CA ARG A 6 -2.80 -18.53 -9.21
C ARG A 6 -1.53 -17.75 -8.84
N ASN A 7 -0.37 -18.33 -9.06
CA ASN A 7 0.91 -17.67 -8.81
C ASN A 7 1.13 -16.48 -9.78
N LEU A 8 0.73 -16.63 -11.04
CA LEU A 8 0.78 -15.55 -12.03
C LEU A 8 -0.11 -14.37 -11.61
N LYS A 9 -1.36 -14.64 -11.18
CA LYS A 9 -2.25 -13.60 -10.63
C LYS A 9 -1.66 -12.92 -9.39
N SER A 10 -1.05 -13.69 -8.49
CA SER A 10 -0.35 -13.14 -7.33
C SER A 10 0.83 -12.23 -7.75
N GLY A 11 1.55 -12.60 -8.80
CA GLY A 11 2.62 -11.80 -9.38
C GLY A 11 2.12 -10.45 -9.93
N VAL A 12 0.96 -10.44 -10.60
CA VAL A 12 0.31 -9.20 -11.07
C VAL A 12 -0.04 -8.30 -9.88
N ALA A 13 -0.68 -8.86 -8.84
CA ALA A 13 -1.00 -8.10 -7.62
C ALA A 13 0.24 -7.55 -6.89
N ALA A 14 1.35 -8.31 -6.89
CA ALA A 14 2.63 -7.83 -6.36
C ALA A 14 3.20 -6.68 -7.20
N LYS A 15 3.03 -6.73 -8.53
CA LYS A 15 3.44 -5.67 -9.44
C LYS A 15 2.61 -4.40 -9.29
N GLU A 16 1.29 -4.52 -9.16
CA GLU A 16 0.37 -3.40 -8.84
C GLU A 16 0.83 -2.69 -7.57
N ARG A 17 1.09 -3.46 -6.52
CA ARG A 17 1.55 -2.92 -5.24
C ARG A 17 2.91 -2.24 -5.36
N LYS A 18 3.84 -2.82 -6.12
CA LYS A 18 5.16 -2.23 -6.34
C LYS A 18 5.07 -0.86 -7.03
N VAL A 19 4.13 -0.68 -7.96
CA VAL A 19 3.92 0.60 -8.65
C VAL A 19 3.23 1.60 -7.73
N ALA A 20 2.17 1.19 -7.03
CA ALA A 20 1.42 2.05 -6.10
C ALA A 20 2.27 2.65 -4.98
N PHE A 21 3.30 1.92 -4.53
CA PHE A 21 4.20 2.33 -3.45
C PHE A 21 5.63 2.63 -3.94
N ALA A 22 5.81 2.99 -5.21
CA ALA A 22 7.12 3.33 -5.75
C ALA A 22 7.60 4.67 -5.18
N THR A 23 8.70 4.69 -4.42
CA THR A 23 9.34 5.95 -3.97
C THR A 23 10.04 6.70 -5.09
N THR A 24 10.33 6.00 -6.19
CA THR A 24 10.92 6.52 -7.41
C THR A 24 10.11 5.94 -8.58
N PRO A 25 8.92 6.50 -8.85
CA PRO A 25 8.10 6.04 -9.97
C PRO A 25 8.87 6.22 -11.28
N LYS A 26 8.60 5.34 -12.24
CA LYS A 26 9.16 5.50 -13.59
C LYS A 26 8.46 6.65 -14.29
N THR A 27 9.13 7.22 -15.29
CA THR A 27 8.51 8.21 -16.18
C THR A 27 7.26 7.66 -16.84
N GLY A 28 6.14 8.35 -16.65
CA GLY A 28 4.79 7.95 -17.07
C GLY A 28 4.02 7.09 -16.05
N GLU A 29 4.60 6.76 -14.90
CA GLU A 29 3.95 6.02 -13.80
C GLU A 29 3.82 6.89 -12.52
N GLU A 30 4.13 8.18 -12.57
CA GLU A 30 4.11 9.11 -11.43
C GLU A 30 2.73 9.18 -10.76
N HIS A 31 1.68 9.32 -11.57
CA HIS A 31 0.28 9.40 -11.11
C HIS A 31 -0.21 8.11 -10.42
N MET A 32 0.52 7.01 -10.58
CA MET A 32 0.20 5.72 -9.99
C MET A 32 0.74 5.58 -8.57
N SER A 33 1.71 6.39 -8.14
CA SER A 33 2.35 6.23 -6.84
C SER A 33 1.77 7.14 -5.75
N PHE A 34 1.51 6.57 -4.57
CA PHE A 34 1.16 7.36 -3.38
C PHE A 34 2.32 8.24 -2.88
N TYR A 35 3.55 7.96 -3.31
CA TYR A 35 4.75 8.69 -2.87
C TYR A 35 5.23 9.71 -3.89
N ASP A 36 4.52 9.86 -5.00
CA ASP A 36 4.83 10.87 -5.98
C ASP A 36 4.57 12.28 -5.41
N GLU A 37 5.54 13.16 -5.58
CA GLU A 37 5.51 14.53 -5.06
C GLU A 37 5.18 15.56 -6.14
N THR A 38 5.08 15.14 -7.40
CA THR A 38 4.93 16.04 -8.56
C THR A 38 3.51 16.12 -9.09
N GLU A 39 2.90 14.97 -9.37
CA GLU A 39 1.55 14.81 -9.95
C GLU A 39 0.52 14.56 -8.85
N VAL A 40 0.77 13.57 -7.97
CA VAL A 40 -0.19 13.19 -6.92
C VAL A 40 -0.06 14.11 -5.70
N ASN A 41 1.17 14.32 -5.25
CA ASN A 41 1.52 15.28 -4.19
C ASN A 41 0.66 15.15 -2.92
N ILE A 42 0.61 13.93 -2.37
CA ILE A 42 -0.14 13.68 -1.13
C ILE A 42 0.50 14.41 0.04
N LYS A 43 -0.32 15.15 0.80
CA LYS A 43 0.13 15.89 1.99
C LYS A 43 0.77 14.94 3.01
N LYS A 44 2.00 15.28 3.42
CA LYS A 44 2.70 14.64 4.54
C LYS A 44 2.27 15.27 5.85
N VAL A 45 2.06 14.43 6.86
CA VAL A 45 1.73 14.85 8.23
C VAL A 45 2.81 14.31 9.15
N GLU A 46 3.44 15.21 9.89
CA GLU A 46 4.57 14.89 10.75
C GLU A 46 4.14 14.68 12.20
N GLY A 47 4.71 13.67 12.85
CA GLY A 47 4.56 13.42 14.28
C GLY A 47 5.91 13.22 14.98
N GLU A 48 5.92 13.26 16.31
CA GLU A 48 7.13 12.98 17.11
C GLU A 48 7.58 11.52 16.97
N ASP A 49 6.62 10.62 16.81
CA ASP A 49 6.81 9.20 16.52
C ASP A 49 5.77 8.75 15.48
N LEU A 50 5.93 7.55 14.93
CA LEU A 50 5.05 7.05 13.88
C LEU A 50 3.59 6.91 14.35
N TYR A 51 3.37 6.54 15.61
CA TYR A 51 2.03 6.41 16.19
C TYR A 51 1.30 7.76 16.23
N LYS A 52 1.97 8.80 16.72
CA LYS A 52 1.45 10.18 16.74
C LYS A 52 1.26 10.72 15.34
N ALA A 53 2.18 10.43 14.41
CA ALA A 53 2.06 10.83 13.02
C ALA A 53 0.81 10.22 12.36
N ILE A 54 0.53 8.93 12.60
CA ILE A 54 -0.67 8.25 12.09
C ILE A 54 -1.94 8.90 12.66
N LYS A 55 -1.99 9.16 13.97
CA LYS A 55 -3.17 9.80 14.60
C LYS A 55 -3.40 11.22 14.08
N ALA A 56 -2.32 11.99 13.91
CA ALA A 56 -2.38 13.32 13.32
C ALA A 56 -2.86 13.25 11.86
N ALA A 57 -2.39 12.29 11.08
CA ALA A 57 -2.83 12.09 9.70
C ALA A 57 -4.32 11.75 9.61
N ILE A 58 -4.84 10.89 10.49
CA ILE A 58 -6.28 10.59 10.58
C ILE A 58 -7.08 11.86 10.94
N ALA A 59 -6.59 12.65 11.89
CA ALA A 59 -7.24 13.89 12.32
C ALA A 59 -7.17 15.03 11.29
N ASP A 60 -6.21 15.01 10.37
CA ASP A 60 -6.06 16.00 9.29
C ASP A 60 -6.91 15.66 8.05
N LEU A 61 -7.43 14.43 7.94
CA LEU A 61 -8.37 14.06 6.88
C LEU A 61 -9.73 14.74 7.08
N HIS A 62 -10.35 15.20 5.99
CA HIS A 62 -11.74 15.69 5.99
C HIS A 62 -12.70 14.60 6.48
N GLU A 63 -13.80 14.98 7.13
CA GLU A 63 -14.74 14.04 7.74
C GLU A 63 -15.28 13.00 6.75
N ASP A 64 -15.62 13.42 5.52
CA ASP A 64 -16.10 12.56 4.45
C ASP A 64 -15.15 11.41 4.09
N TYR A 65 -13.83 11.64 4.16
CA TYR A 65 -12.82 10.63 3.86
C TYR A 65 -12.39 9.87 5.12
N ARG A 66 -12.43 10.55 6.27
CA ARG A 66 -11.99 10.00 7.55
C ARG A 66 -12.86 8.82 7.97
N GLU A 67 -14.16 8.84 7.69
CA GLU A 67 -15.07 7.77 8.09
C GLU A 67 -14.60 6.40 7.55
N ASN A 68 -14.35 6.32 6.24
CA ASN A 68 -13.94 5.11 5.53
C ASN A 68 -12.42 4.90 5.44
N ALA A 69 -11.64 5.79 6.06
CA ALA A 69 -10.19 5.74 5.97
C ALA A 69 -9.62 4.42 6.52
N LYS A 70 -8.60 3.90 5.84
CA LYS A 70 -7.79 2.76 6.27
C LYS A 70 -6.33 3.17 6.35
N ILE A 71 -5.53 2.36 7.03
CA ILE A 71 -4.08 2.55 7.18
C ILE A 71 -3.39 1.45 6.40
N MET A 72 -2.55 1.80 5.43
CA MET A 72 -1.60 0.88 4.82
C MET A 72 -0.21 1.15 5.35
N MET A 73 0.42 0.15 5.98
CA MET A 73 1.74 0.28 6.60
C MET A 73 2.48 -1.06 6.63
N LYS A 74 3.78 -1.04 6.94
CA LYS A 74 4.53 -2.27 7.18
C LYS A 74 4.12 -2.93 8.48
N TYR A 75 4.20 -4.25 8.51
CA TYR A 75 3.97 -5.00 9.75
C TYR A 75 5.05 -4.72 10.80
N ALA A 76 6.31 -4.55 10.37
CA ALA A 76 7.43 -4.22 11.26
C ALA A 76 7.21 -2.88 12.00
N ASP A 77 6.71 -1.86 11.29
CA ASP A 77 6.41 -0.56 11.87
C ASP A 77 5.32 -0.65 12.94
N TYR A 78 4.32 -1.51 12.73
CA TYR A 78 3.28 -1.77 13.72
C TYR A 78 3.81 -2.50 14.96
N LEU A 79 4.68 -3.50 14.77
CA LEU A 79 5.34 -4.17 15.90
C LEU A 79 6.16 -3.19 16.74
N ASN A 80 6.90 -2.28 16.11
CA ASN A 80 7.65 -1.24 16.81
C ASN A 80 6.73 -0.30 17.61
N ILE A 81 5.56 0.05 17.04
CA ILE A 81 4.53 0.82 17.76
C ILE A 81 4.03 0.04 18.97
N ILE A 82 3.66 -1.24 18.82
CA ILE A 82 3.20 -2.05 19.96
C ILE A 82 4.29 -2.13 21.02
N GLU A 83 5.53 -2.44 20.66
CA GLU A 83 6.63 -2.58 21.61
C GLU A 83 6.81 -1.31 22.45
N THR A 84 6.78 -0.16 21.79
CA THR A 84 6.88 1.16 22.43
C THR A 84 5.68 1.45 23.34
N LEU A 85 4.45 1.18 22.88
CA LEU A 85 3.23 1.44 23.65
C LEU A 85 3.03 0.45 24.81
N ALA A 86 3.46 -0.79 24.64
CA ALA A 86 3.34 -1.86 25.63
C ALA A 86 4.14 -1.51 26.89
N ASN A 87 5.30 -0.85 26.73
CA ASN A 87 6.16 -0.41 27.85
C ASN A 87 6.35 -1.51 28.93
N GLY A 88 6.52 -2.77 28.48
CA GLY A 88 6.66 -3.95 29.35
C GLY A 88 5.36 -4.67 29.74
N SER A 89 4.18 -4.23 29.28
CA SER A 89 2.88 -4.88 29.49
C SER A 89 2.46 -5.75 28.29
N ALA A 90 2.04 -6.99 28.54
CA ALA A 90 1.72 -7.96 27.47
C ALA A 90 0.35 -7.76 26.79
N THR A 91 -0.52 -6.90 27.31
CA THR A 91 -1.93 -6.82 26.89
C THR A 91 -2.14 -6.24 25.49
N LEU A 92 -1.21 -5.42 24.98
CA LEU A 92 -1.36 -4.81 23.65
C LEU A 92 -1.01 -5.76 22.50
N TYR A 93 -0.27 -6.85 22.76
CA TYR A 93 0.09 -7.82 21.72
C TYR A 93 -1.09 -8.69 21.27
N THR A 94 -2.14 -8.80 22.07
CA THR A 94 -3.36 -9.56 21.75
C THR A 94 -4.48 -8.69 21.20
N ALA A 95 -4.33 -7.36 21.25
CA ALA A 95 -5.31 -6.41 20.75
C ALA A 95 -5.28 -6.37 19.22
N GLN A 96 -6.45 -6.13 18.62
CA GLN A 96 -6.53 -5.93 17.18
C GLN A 96 -5.88 -4.59 16.80
N PRO A 97 -5.15 -4.51 15.67
CA PRO A 97 -4.50 -3.27 15.23
C PRO A 97 -5.46 -2.06 15.18
N GLU A 98 -6.71 -2.30 14.80
CA GLU A 98 -7.77 -1.30 14.74
C GLU A 98 -8.12 -0.70 16.10
N GLN A 99 -8.03 -1.49 17.16
CA GLN A 99 -8.28 -1.03 18.52
C GLN A 99 -7.16 -0.11 19.03
N ILE A 100 -5.95 -0.27 18.50
CA ILE A 100 -4.77 0.52 18.88
C ILE A 100 -4.69 1.81 18.04
N LEU A 101 -4.87 1.69 16.73
CA LEU A 101 -4.68 2.79 15.77
C LEU A 101 -5.97 3.53 15.42
N GLY A 102 -7.14 2.98 15.76
CA GLY A 102 -8.46 3.62 15.58
C GLY A 102 -9.06 3.51 14.18
N LYS A 103 -8.36 2.87 13.23
CA LYS A 103 -8.84 2.60 11.86
C LYS A 103 -8.36 1.22 11.37
N PRO A 104 -9.09 0.58 10.43
CA PRO A 104 -8.67 -0.65 9.75
C PRO A 104 -7.24 -0.59 9.23
N VAL A 105 -6.45 -1.63 9.49
CA VAL A 105 -5.03 -1.68 9.10
C VAL A 105 -4.82 -2.80 8.07
N ILE A 106 -4.18 -2.46 6.96
CA ILE A 106 -3.79 -3.39 5.92
C ILE A 106 -2.26 -3.41 5.87
N PHE A 107 -1.69 -4.55 6.21
CA PHE A 107 -0.23 -4.69 6.23
C PHE A 107 0.33 -4.95 4.84
N THR A 108 1.31 -4.14 4.47
CA THR A 108 2.18 -4.44 3.34
C THR A 108 3.57 -3.87 3.49
N ASP A 109 4.57 -4.70 3.23
CA ASP A 109 5.99 -4.31 3.27
C ASP A 109 6.36 -3.25 2.22
N ALA A 110 5.54 -3.08 1.19
CA ALA A 110 5.73 -2.05 0.18
C ALA A 110 5.47 -0.64 0.73
N ALA A 111 4.63 -0.50 1.76
CA ALA A 111 4.23 0.78 2.32
C ALA A 111 5.31 1.35 3.26
N VAL A 112 6.45 1.77 2.70
CA VAL A 112 7.61 2.33 3.43
C VAL A 112 7.29 3.55 4.28
N THR A 113 6.27 4.32 3.89
CA THR A 113 5.69 5.41 4.67
C THR A 113 4.20 5.11 4.79
N PRO A 114 3.63 5.05 6.01
CA PRO A 114 2.22 4.73 6.16
C PRO A 114 1.33 5.67 5.34
N VAL A 115 0.43 5.08 4.57
CA VAL A 115 -0.57 5.78 3.76
C VAL A 115 -1.91 5.64 4.46
N ILE A 116 -2.51 6.77 4.83
CA ILE A 116 -3.78 6.83 5.54
C ILE A 116 -4.79 7.54 4.65
N GLY A 117 -5.93 6.92 4.39
CA GLY A 117 -6.96 7.56 3.56
C GLY A 117 -8.06 6.61 3.11
N ASP A 118 -8.98 7.14 2.34
CA ASP A 118 -10.03 6.34 1.71
C ASP A 118 -9.56 5.77 0.37
N PHE A 119 -9.24 4.48 0.38
CA PHE A 119 -8.76 3.76 -0.80
C PHE A 119 -9.82 3.57 -1.90
N SER A 120 -11.08 3.96 -1.69
CA SER A 120 -12.06 4.07 -2.78
C SER A 120 -11.63 5.08 -3.86
N TYR A 121 -10.81 6.07 -3.49
CA TYR A 121 -10.20 7.05 -4.39
C TYR A 121 -8.89 6.56 -5.03
N SER A 122 -8.48 5.32 -4.77
CA SER A 122 -7.32 4.65 -5.36
C SER A 122 -7.81 3.50 -6.24
N HIS A 123 -7.93 3.74 -7.54
CA HIS A 123 -8.57 2.80 -8.45
C HIS A 123 -7.59 2.18 -9.44
N PHE A 124 -7.55 0.86 -9.51
CA PHE A 124 -6.85 0.13 -10.56
C PHE A 124 -7.78 -0.06 -11.75
N ASN A 125 -7.46 0.60 -12.86
CA ASN A 125 -8.10 0.37 -14.15
C ASN A 125 -7.37 -0.80 -14.82
N TYR A 126 -8.10 -1.87 -15.08
CA TYR A 126 -7.59 -3.00 -15.86
C TYR A 126 -8.01 -2.82 -17.31
N ASP A 127 -7.05 -2.80 -18.24
CA ASP A 127 -7.39 -2.92 -19.65
C ASP A 127 -7.73 -4.39 -19.98
N ILE A 128 -8.68 -4.56 -20.89
CA ILE A 128 -9.56 -5.73 -20.96
C ILE A 128 -8.80 -6.96 -21.47
N GLY A 129 -8.39 -7.83 -20.55
CA GLY A 129 -8.01 -9.21 -20.80
C GLY A 129 -6.54 -9.53 -20.53
N ALA A 130 -6.21 -9.90 -19.30
CA ALA A 130 -4.92 -10.52 -19.02
C ALA A 130 -4.77 -11.78 -19.90
N THR A 131 -3.70 -11.84 -20.70
CA THR A 131 -3.41 -12.99 -21.55
C THR A 131 -2.58 -13.99 -20.78
N TYR A 132 -2.95 -15.27 -20.87
CA TYR A 132 -2.24 -16.38 -20.26
C TYR A 132 -1.75 -17.28 -21.38
N GLU A 133 -0.44 -17.42 -21.49
CA GLU A 133 0.20 -18.20 -22.53
C GLU A 133 1.07 -19.28 -21.91
N GLN A 134 1.10 -20.45 -22.56
CA GLN A 134 1.95 -21.56 -22.18
C GLN A 134 2.68 -22.06 -23.42
N ASP A 135 3.99 -22.22 -23.32
CA ASP A 135 4.81 -22.81 -24.38
C ASP A 135 5.85 -23.78 -23.82
N LYS A 136 6.33 -24.71 -24.62
CA LYS A 136 7.44 -25.60 -24.28
C LYS A 136 8.68 -25.16 -25.06
N ASP A 137 9.70 -24.71 -24.35
CA ASP A 137 10.99 -24.47 -24.99
C ASP A 137 11.61 -25.80 -25.40
N VAL A 138 11.66 -26.05 -26.71
CA VAL A 138 12.16 -27.30 -27.30
C VAL A 138 13.67 -27.49 -27.07
N LYS A 139 14.43 -26.40 -26.87
CA LYS A 139 15.89 -26.48 -26.64
C LYS A 139 16.22 -26.89 -25.20
N THR A 140 15.44 -26.39 -24.24
CA THR A 140 15.70 -26.63 -22.80
C THR A 140 14.79 -27.70 -22.20
N GLY A 141 13.67 -28.03 -22.85
CA GLY A 141 12.66 -28.97 -22.38
C GLY A 141 11.74 -28.40 -21.30
N VAL A 142 11.86 -27.13 -20.95
CA VAL A 142 11.09 -26.45 -19.88
C VAL A 142 9.77 -25.91 -20.42
N ASN A 143 8.70 -26.00 -19.61
CA ASN A 143 7.43 -25.33 -19.90
C ASN A 143 7.46 -23.90 -19.34
N LEU A 144 7.24 -22.93 -20.21
CA LEU A 144 7.11 -21.51 -19.91
C LEU A 144 5.64 -21.16 -19.72
N PHE A 145 5.35 -20.35 -18.70
CA PHE A 145 4.02 -19.81 -18.44
C PHE A 145 4.16 -18.30 -18.31
N VAL A 146 3.38 -17.56 -19.08
CA VAL A 146 3.46 -16.10 -19.14
C VAL A 146 2.08 -15.52 -18.88
N VAL A 147 2.05 -14.46 -18.07
CA VAL A 147 0.89 -13.60 -17.95
C VAL A 147 1.27 -12.21 -18.46
N THR A 148 0.49 -11.68 -19.38
CA THR A 148 0.59 -10.27 -19.78
C THR A 148 -0.67 -9.57 -19.35
N ALA A 149 -0.53 -8.58 -18.47
CA ALA A 149 -1.61 -7.77 -17.96
C ALA A 149 -1.23 -6.29 -18.09
N TRP A 150 -2.22 -5.48 -18.47
CA TRP A 150 -2.10 -4.03 -18.54
C TRP A 150 -3.00 -3.44 -17.48
N PHE A 151 -2.43 -2.57 -16.65
CA PHE A 151 -3.15 -1.87 -15.61
C PHE A 151 -2.64 -0.44 -15.51
N ASP A 152 -3.51 0.43 -15.04
CA ASP A 152 -3.23 1.83 -14.77
C ASP A 152 -3.85 2.16 -13.41
N HIS A 153 -3.03 2.60 -12.46
CA HIS A 153 -3.50 2.97 -11.14
C HIS A 153 -3.74 4.48 -11.09
N GLN A 154 -4.96 4.87 -10.75
CA GLN A 154 -5.36 6.26 -10.65
C GLN A 154 -5.69 6.63 -9.21
N ILE A 155 -4.94 7.59 -8.68
CA ILE A 155 -5.25 8.25 -7.41
C ILE A 155 -6.13 9.46 -7.75
N LYS A 156 -7.45 9.24 -7.69
CA LYS A 156 -8.45 10.21 -8.17
C LYS A 156 -8.48 11.51 -7.37
N LEU A 157 -8.09 11.44 -6.10
CA LEU A 157 -8.13 12.60 -5.21
C LEU A 157 -7.05 12.49 -4.14
N ALA A 158 -5.98 13.26 -4.28
CA ALA A 158 -4.87 13.29 -3.31
C ALA A 158 -5.30 13.75 -1.91
N SER A 159 -6.30 14.64 -1.81
CA SER A 159 -6.79 15.15 -0.52
C SER A 159 -7.50 14.09 0.34
N ALA A 160 -7.89 12.95 -0.25
CA ALA A 160 -8.44 11.81 0.47
C ALA A 160 -7.37 10.97 1.20
N PHE A 161 -6.08 11.31 1.03
CA PHE A 161 -4.95 10.58 1.60
C PHE A 161 -3.99 11.49 2.38
N ARG A 162 -3.24 10.89 3.30
CA ARG A 162 -2.13 11.48 4.04
C ARG A 162 -0.99 10.49 4.16
N LEU A 163 0.24 11.01 4.15
CA LEU A 163 1.44 10.25 4.44
C LEU A 163 1.91 10.57 5.86
N ALA A 164 1.95 9.57 6.75
CA ALA A 164 2.45 9.79 8.11
C ALA A 164 3.98 9.69 8.14
N THR A 165 4.64 10.74 8.60
CA THR A 165 6.10 10.84 8.66
C THR A 165 6.57 11.27 10.05
N ILE A 166 7.79 10.91 10.42
CA ILE A 166 8.40 11.34 11.68
C ILE A 166 9.08 12.68 11.43
N LYS A 167 8.90 13.64 12.34
CA LYS A 167 9.63 14.93 12.30
C LYS A 167 11.13 14.65 12.22
N LYS A 168 11.80 15.25 11.24
CA LYS A 168 13.26 15.25 11.21
C LYS A 168 13.75 16.13 12.35
N ALA A 169 14.67 15.59 13.16
CA ALA A 169 15.32 16.32 14.24
C ALA A 169 16.24 17.42 13.71
#